data_AF-A0A844I5N5-F1
#
_entry.id   AF-A0A844I5N5-F1
#
_cell.length_a   1.000
_cell.length_b   1.000
_cell.length_c   1.000
_cell.angle_alpha   90.00
_cell.angle_beta   90.00
_cell.angle_gamma   90.00
#
_symmetry.space_group_name_H-M   'P 1'
#
loop_
_entity.id
_entity.type
_entity.pdbx_description
1 polymer ?
#
loop_
_entity_poly.entity_id
_entity_poly.type
_entity_poly.pdbx_seq_one_letter_code
_entity_poly.pdbx_strand_id
1 'polypeptide(L)'
;MSLFTKLFYLSSSVNKPLENYFTEIVVCFLHHNQDILIAWLKSYSIIIEDNYSNIKVLSQERYKNEKSIIDIQIELSNGIDTDLIFIESKIGAKDPNNNLKKYAEILRSLPNIRHRILIYITRKDDPKDEIKVHTSNLLPQVSFYSLKWQDFYEFLNEHEADSLKPDTLKIEILKFMEKKEMSKNKEFSLIDLVSMITYRNFVKKTSKLMESTFSDEVKNKFIENFGYENVITPNLKTLGDDAITKGFPDWHFRYFLGYFDFTPEENSTEYPNIEHLKLGVAIGASAKYRRRSKFCLESMDKVEYERDWSKRINDDGWMTIDYTINIQELLSGKDHLSNIRNYFLESIDELKKIHDEYFYWNNLTK
;
A
#
# COMPACT_ATOMS: atom_id res chain seq x y z
N MET A 1 -12.14 -1.06 9.25
CA MET A 1 -11.81 0.09 10.14
C MET A 1 -11.97 -0.36 11.60
N SER A 2 -10.91 -0.32 12.44
CA SER A 2 -10.97 -0.84 13.82
C SER A 2 -11.77 0.05 14.79
N LEU A 3 -12.40 -0.55 15.79
CA LEU A 3 -13.09 0.11 16.90
C LEU A 3 -12.12 1.02 17.66
N PHE A 4 -10.91 0.54 17.96
CA PHE A 4 -9.90 1.34 18.63
C PHE A 4 -9.47 2.58 17.86
N THR A 5 -9.55 2.55 16.53
CA THR A 5 -9.29 3.75 15.76
C THR A 5 -10.41 4.77 15.93
N LYS A 6 -11.67 4.33 15.92
CA LYS A 6 -12.82 5.22 16.16
C LYS A 6 -12.76 5.83 17.56
N LEU A 7 -12.51 5.00 18.57
CA LEU A 7 -12.38 5.44 19.97
C LEU A 7 -11.23 6.42 20.16
N PHE A 8 -10.07 6.17 19.54
CA PHE A 8 -8.96 7.12 19.55
C PHE A 8 -9.41 8.49 19.04
N TYR A 9 -10.02 8.58 17.86
CA TYR A 9 -10.50 9.84 17.29
C TYR A 9 -11.58 10.54 18.12
N LEU A 10 -12.49 9.80 18.74
CA LEU A 10 -13.51 10.35 19.64
C LEU A 10 -12.88 10.91 20.94
N SER A 11 -11.87 10.21 21.46
CA SER A 11 -11.10 10.63 22.64
C SER A 11 -10.08 11.74 22.35
N SER A 12 -9.74 11.97 21.08
CA SER A 12 -8.75 12.98 20.63
C SER A 12 -9.20 14.43 20.85
N SER A 13 -10.43 14.65 21.32
CA SER A 13 -10.84 15.93 21.93
C SER A 13 -10.00 16.28 23.18
N VAL A 14 -9.35 15.28 23.78
CA VAL A 14 -8.30 15.39 24.79
C VAL A 14 -6.98 15.04 24.09
N ASN A 15 -5.97 15.92 24.13
CA ASN A 15 -4.65 15.76 23.48
C ASN A 15 -3.82 14.55 24.02
N LYS A 16 -4.35 13.32 23.97
CA LYS A 16 -3.66 12.11 24.43
C LYS A 16 -2.73 11.59 23.33
N PRO A 17 -1.43 11.40 23.59
CA PRO A 17 -0.52 10.80 22.63
C PRO A 17 -0.99 9.40 22.19
N LEU A 18 -0.72 9.06 20.92
CA LEU A 18 -1.07 7.76 20.34
C LEU A 18 -0.42 6.61 21.12
N GLU A 19 0.82 6.80 21.55
CA GLU A 19 1.60 5.89 22.37
C GLU A 19 0.84 5.54 23.65
N ASN A 20 0.49 6.53 24.46
CA ASN A 20 -0.21 6.32 25.72
C ASN A 20 -1.58 5.66 25.51
N TYR A 21 -2.29 5.99 24.42
CA TYR A 21 -3.55 5.33 24.10
C TYR A 21 -3.37 3.85 23.80
N PHE A 22 -2.39 3.49 22.98
CA PHE A 22 -2.15 2.11 22.62
C PHE A 22 -1.60 1.29 23.79
N THR A 23 -0.70 1.88 24.58
CA THR A 23 -0.17 1.30 25.82
C THR A 23 -1.27 0.84 26.76
N GLU A 24 -2.31 1.66 27.00
CA GLU A 24 -3.45 1.28 27.85
C GLU A 24 -4.20 0.06 27.32
N ILE A 25 -4.39 -0.03 26.00
CA ILE A 25 -5.07 -1.17 25.36
C ILE A 25 -4.25 -2.44 25.55
N VAL A 26 -2.93 -2.37 25.29
CA VAL A 26 -2.02 -3.52 25.43
C VAL A 26 -1.94 -3.98 26.89
N VAL A 27 -1.84 -3.05 27.84
CA VAL A 27 -1.84 -3.38 29.28
C VAL A 27 -3.13 -4.06 29.69
N CYS A 28 -4.28 -3.53 29.28
CA CYS A 28 -5.57 -4.14 29.56
C CYS A 28 -5.64 -5.57 28.99
N PHE A 29 -5.17 -5.78 27.75
CA PHE A 29 -5.14 -7.10 27.13
C PHE A 29 -4.24 -8.09 27.87
N LEU A 30 -3.00 -7.71 28.18
CA LEU A 30 -2.03 -8.57 28.86
C LEU A 30 -2.42 -8.85 30.33
N HIS A 31 -3.13 -7.91 30.98
CA HIS A 31 -3.66 -8.11 32.32
C HIS A 31 -4.69 -9.25 32.37
N HIS A 32 -5.56 -9.35 31.35
CA HIS A 32 -6.60 -10.38 31.27
C HIS A 32 -6.11 -11.68 30.62
N ASN A 33 -5.05 -11.63 29.81
CA ASN A 33 -4.47 -12.77 29.11
C ASN A 33 -3.02 -13.01 29.57
N GLN A 34 -2.86 -13.40 30.83
CA GLN A 34 -1.54 -13.55 31.46
C GLN A 34 -0.72 -14.72 30.89
N ASP A 35 -1.39 -15.76 30.41
CA ASP A 35 -0.78 -16.86 29.65
C ASP A 35 -0.11 -16.35 28.36
N ILE A 36 -0.80 -15.48 27.62
CA ILE A 36 -0.26 -14.83 26.42
C ILE A 36 0.93 -13.94 26.78
N LEU A 37 0.85 -13.19 27.90
CA LEU A 37 1.97 -12.39 28.39
C LEU A 37 3.20 -13.26 28.67
N ILE A 38 3.04 -14.37 29.41
CA ILE A 38 4.15 -15.26 29.73
C ILE A 38 4.72 -15.90 28.47
N ALA A 39 3.87 -16.37 27.55
CA ALA A 39 4.30 -16.93 26.27
C ALA A 39 5.08 -15.89 25.43
N TRP A 40 4.64 -14.63 25.44
CA TRP A 40 5.32 -13.54 24.73
C TRP A 40 6.70 -13.27 25.31
N LEU A 41 6.81 -13.15 26.64
CA LEU A 41 8.10 -12.88 27.27
C LEU A 41 9.09 -14.05 27.04
N LYS A 42 8.60 -15.29 26.99
CA LYS A 42 9.42 -16.47 26.70
C LYS A 42 9.87 -16.57 25.25
N SER A 43 9.03 -16.22 24.28
CA SER A 43 9.40 -16.32 22.87
C SER A 43 10.63 -15.46 22.52
N TYR A 44 10.84 -14.38 23.28
CA TYR A 44 12.03 -13.52 23.20
C TYR A 44 13.10 -13.82 24.26
N SER A 45 13.00 -14.94 24.99
CA SER A 45 13.91 -15.34 26.07
C SER A 45 14.11 -14.27 27.16
N ILE A 46 13.09 -13.44 27.39
CA ILE A 46 13.12 -12.39 28.42
C ILE A 46 13.00 -13.02 29.82
N ILE A 47 12.18 -14.05 29.93
CA ILE A 47 12.01 -14.88 31.12
C ILE A 47 12.20 -16.35 30.74
N ILE A 48 12.55 -17.18 31.73
CA ILE A 48 12.77 -18.63 31.55
C ILE A 48 11.77 -19.45 32.39
N GLU A 49 11.25 -18.88 33.47
CA GLU A 49 10.41 -19.59 34.44
C GLU A 49 8.91 -19.53 34.11
N ASP A 50 8.18 -20.50 34.67
CA ASP A 50 6.76 -20.75 34.40
C ASP A 50 5.88 -20.60 35.65
N ASN A 51 6.51 -20.52 36.83
CA ASN A 51 5.85 -20.71 38.12
C ASN A 51 5.51 -19.39 38.83
N TYR A 52 5.24 -18.31 38.07
CA TYR A 52 4.79 -17.06 38.65
C TYR A 52 3.35 -17.21 39.15
N SER A 53 3.16 -17.03 40.46
CA SER A 53 1.85 -17.11 41.13
C SER A 53 1.12 -15.77 41.17
N ASN A 54 1.84 -14.66 40.99
CA ASN A 54 1.27 -13.32 41.00
C ASN A 54 1.86 -12.49 39.84
N ILE A 55 0.97 -11.99 38.98
CA ILE A 55 1.31 -11.20 37.80
C ILE A 55 0.54 -9.88 37.87
N LYS A 56 1.27 -8.78 37.83
CA LYS A 56 0.71 -7.44 37.80
C LYS A 56 1.19 -6.71 36.57
N VAL A 57 0.27 -6.14 35.80
CA VAL A 57 0.55 -5.35 34.60
C VAL A 57 -0.08 -3.98 34.80
N LEU A 58 0.73 -2.93 34.74
CA LEU A 58 0.34 -1.55 35.02
C LEU A 58 0.78 -0.64 33.87
N SER A 59 0.01 0.42 33.63
CA SER A 59 0.33 1.45 32.65
C SER A 59 0.61 2.78 33.33
N GLN A 60 1.50 3.58 32.75
CA GLN A 60 1.71 4.99 33.12
C GLN A 60 2.11 5.19 34.60
N GLU A 61 2.93 4.28 35.13
CA GLU A 61 3.35 4.29 36.53
C GLU A 61 4.38 5.39 36.83
N ARG A 62 4.26 5.99 38.02
CA ARG A 62 5.15 7.05 38.50
C ARG A 62 5.96 6.57 39.70
N TYR A 63 7.28 6.62 39.60
CA TYR A 63 8.17 6.41 40.74
C TYR A 63 8.50 7.75 41.43
N LYS A 64 8.48 7.73 42.77
CA LYS A 64 8.62 8.92 43.63
C LYS A 64 9.85 9.76 43.26
N ASN A 65 9.68 11.10 43.29
CA ASN A 65 10.67 12.15 43.00
C ASN A 65 11.20 12.28 41.56
N GLU A 66 10.86 11.35 40.66
CA GLU A 66 11.22 11.44 39.25
C GLU A 66 10.03 11.99 38.43
N LYS A 67 10.32 12.85 37.44
CA LYS A 67 9.31 13.34 36.47
C LYS A 67 9.02 12.33 35.35
N SER A 68 9.56 11.12 35.46
CA SER A 68 9.48 10.10 34.42
C SER A 68 8.27 9.19 34.67
N ILE A 69 7.54 8.86 33.59
CA ILE A 69 6.33 8.03 33.61
C ILE A 69 6.66 6.79 32.79
N ILE A 70 6.61 5.61 33.41
CA ILE A 70 6.90 4.35 32.73
C ILE A 70 5.66 3.94 31.94
N ASP A 71 5.83 3.61 30.66
CA ASP A 71 4.69 3.29 29.81
C ASP A 71 3.98 2.00 30.27
N ILE A 72 4.74 0.91 30.46
CA ILE A 72 4.22 -0.37 31.00
C ILE A 72 5.18 -0.88 32.07
N GLN A 73 4.61 -1.36 33.18
CA GLN A 73 5.32 -2.08 34.22
C GLN A 73 4.70 -3.47 34.40
N ILE A 74 5.53 -4.49 34.43
CA ILE A 74 5.13 -5.86 34.74
C ILE A 74 5.91 -6.33 35.96
N GLU A 75 5.19 -6.80 36.97
CA GLU A 75 5.74 -7.50 38.14
C GLU A 75 5.34 -8.97 38.06
N LEU A 76 6.34 -9.85 38.09
CA LEU A 76 6.16 -11.29 38.12
C LEU A 76 6.74 -11.83 39.43
N SER A 77 5.93 -12.50 40.26
CA SER A 77 6.40 -13.08 41.52
C SER A 77 5.93 -14.51 41.71
N ASN A 78 6.82 -15.33 42.26
CA ASN A 78 6.55 -16.71 42.70
C ASN A 78 6.37 -16.83 44.23
N GLY A 79 6.22 -15.69 44.92
CA GLY A 79 6.09 -15.60 46.38
C GLY A 79 7.42 -15.48 47.15
N ILE A 80 8.55 -15.80 46.51
CA ILE A 80 9.90 -15.67 47.09
C ILE A 80 10.67 -14.57 46.35
N ASP A 81 10.72 -14.69 45.03
CA ASP A 81 11.41 -13.78 44.14
C ASP A 81 10.41 -12.89 43.38
N THR A 82 10.91 -11.76 42.90
CA THR A 82 10.15 -10.83 42.05
C THR A 82 11.02 -10.38 40.90
N ASP A 83 10.52 -10.56 39.68
CA ASP A 83 11.09 -10.02 38.46
C ASP A 83 10.30 -8.77 38.06
N LEU A 84 11.02 -7.72 37.69
CA LEU A 84 10.44 -6.42 37.35
C LEU A 84 10.86 -6.01 35.94
N ILE A 85 9.85 -5.75 35.12
CA ILE A 85 10.01 -5.39 33.71
C ILE A 85 9.42 -4.00 33.51
N PHE A 86 10.23 -3.06 33.04
CA PHE A 86 9.76 -1.80 32.50
C PHE A 86 9.79 -1.83 30.99
N ILE A 87 8.74 -1.33 30.35
CA ILE A 87 8.65 -1.19 28.90
C ILE A 87 8.44 0.29 28.57
N GLU A 88 9.30 0.84 27.71
CA GLU A 88 9.09 2.12 27.06
C GLU A 88 8.54 1.88 25.64
N SER A 89 7.37 2.44 25.35
CA SER A 89 6.64 2.23 24.10
C SER A 89 6.77 3.46 23.18
N LYS A 90 7.11 3.22 21.91
CA LYS A 90 7.20 4.28 20.90
C LYS A 90 6.60 3.86 19.57
N ILE A 91 5.68 4.67 19.04
CA ILE A 91 5.02 4.42 17.75
C ILE A 91 5.44 5.49 16.73
N GLY A 92 5.32 6.77 17.10
CA GLY A 92 5.65 7.91 16.26
C GLY A 92 6.86 8.71 16.72
N ALA A 93 7.13 8.74 18.03
CA ALA A 93 8.23 9.52 18.60
C ALA A 93 9.52 8.69 18.78
N LYS A 94 10.70 9.33 18.64
CA LYS A 94 11.97 8.79 19.19
C LYS A 94 11.97 9.01 20.71
N ASP A 95 12.83 8.31 21.47
CA ASP A 95 13.11 8.66 22.88
C ASP A 95 13.85 10.02 22.90
N PRO A 96 13.17 11.16 23.21
CA PRO A 96 13.81 12.47 23.14
C PRO A 96 14.48 12.85 24.46
N ASN A 97 14.23 12.10 25.54
CA ASN A 97 14.43 12.53 26.93
C ASN A 97 15.33 11.59 27.73
N ASN A 98 16.03 10.68 27.05
CA ASN A 98 16.93 9.71 27.65
C ASN A 98 16.19 8.87 28.73
N ASN A 99 14.91 8.58 28.47
CA ASN A 99 14.03 7.87 29.39
C ASN A 99 14.57 6.48 29.70
N LEU A 100 15.13 5.81 28.69
CA LEU A 100 15.69 4.46 28.84
C LEU A 100 16.80 4.40 29.89
N LYS A 101 17.73 5.36 29.91
CA LYS A 101 18.79 5.41 30.95
C LYS A 101 18.19 5.67 32.33
N LYS A 102 17.21 6.57 32.44
CA LYS A 102 16.54 6.85 33.71
C LYS A 102 15.82 5.62 34.25
N TYR A 103 15.11 4.88 33.41
CA TYR A 103 14.44 3.65 33.82
C TYR A 103 15.41 2.56 34.25
N ALA A 104 16.54 2.43 33.55
CA ALA A 104 17.60 1.52 33.97
C ALA A 104 18.14 1.87 35.37
N GLU A 105 18.37 3.16 35.65
CA GLU A 105 18.80 3.62 36.97
C GLU A 105 17.74 3.40 38.04
N ILE A 106 16.45 3.60 37.73
CA ILE A 106 15.35 3.30 38.65
C ILE A 106 15.33 1.80 38.95
N LEU A 107 15.32 0.92 37.93
CA LEU A 107 15.35 -0.53 38.10
C LEU A 107 16.53 -0.99 38.96
N ARG A 108 17.72 -0.41 38.73
CA ARG A 108 18.93 -0.67 39.52
C ARG A 108 18.74 -0.32 40.99
N SER A 109 18.10 0.81 41.27
CA SER A 109 17.93 1.33 42.63
C SER A 109 16.91 0.55 43.47
N LEU A 110 16.02 -0.23 42.83
CA LEU A 110 14.95 -0.93 43.54
C LEU A 110 15.48 -2.17 44.28
N PRO A 111 15.22 -2.27 45.61
CA PRO A 111 15.63 -3.41 46.41
C PRO A 111 14.74 -4.63 46.15
N ASN A 112 15.22 -5.82 46.53
CA ASN A 112 14.45 -7.08 46.53
C ASN A 112 13.88 -7.51 45.17
N ILE A 113 14.50 -7.08 44.07
CA ILE A 113 14.21 -7.56 42.72
C ILE A 113 15.27 -8.57 42.32
N ARG A 114 14.85 -9.74 41.82
CA ARG A 114 15.73 -10.79 41.28
C ARG A 114 16.21 -10.40 39.89
N HIS A 115 15.30 -10.36 38.90
CA HIS A 115 15.63 -9.91 37.55
C HIS A 115 15.08 -8.51 37.26
N ARG A 116 15.96 -7.64 36.74
CA ARG A 116 15.65 -6.26 36.35
C ARG A 116 15.72 -6.17 34.84
N ILE A 117 14.59 -5.87 34.21
CA ILE A 117 14.47 -5.95 32.75
C ILE A 117 13.94 -4.63 32.22
N LEU A 118 14.60 -4.10 31.20
CA LEU A 118 14.16 -2.93 30.45
C LEU A 118 13.91 -3.35 29.00
N ILE A 119 12.69 -3.12 28.51
CA ILE A 119 12.29 -3.37 27.13
C ILE A 119 12.04 -2.02 26.46
N TYR A 120 12.61 -1.84 25.28
CA TYR A 120 12.27 -0.75 24.38
C TYR A 120 11.55 -1.30 23.16
N ILE A 121 10.26 -0.94 23.00
CA ILE A 121 9.45 -1.43 21.88
C ILE A 121 9.07 -0.30 20.94
N THR A 122 9.40 -0.47 19.66
CA THR A 122 9.26 0.57 18.64
C THR A 122 8.50 0.11 17.40
N ARG A 123 7.87 1.03 16.67
CA ARG A 123 7.31 0.73 15.35
C ARG A 123 8.39 0.52 14.28
N LYS A 124 9.53 1.20 14.40
CA LYS A 124 10.64 1.16 13.45
C LYS A 124 11.89 0.66 14.14
N ASP A 125 12.80 0.10 13.36
CA ASP A 125 14.12 -0.31 13.86
C ASP A 125 14.86 0.86 14.53
N ASP A 126 15.17 0.70 15.81
CA ASP A 126 15.91 1.65 16.65
C ASP A 126 16.59 0.88 17.82
N PRO A 127 17.66 0.09 17.53
CA PRO A 127 18.19 -0.92 18.45
C PRO A 127 18.82 -0.37 19.75
N LYS A 128 19.15 0.93 19.81
CA LYS A 128 19.68 1.63 21.01
C LYS A 128 20.88 0.90 21.65
N ASP A 129 21.89 0.54 20.86
CA ASP A 129 23.08 -0.17 21.33
C ASP A 129 23.78 0.54 22.50
N GLU A 130 23.75 1.87 22.54
CA GLU A 130 24.30 2.67 23.63
C GLU A 130 23.62 2.41 24.98
N ILE A 131 22.33 2.05 24.98
CA ILE A 131 21.57 1.69 26.18
C ILE A 131 21.93 0.29 26.63
N LYS A 132 22.13 -0.64 25.69
CA LYS A 132 22.59 -2.00 25.97
C LYS A 132 23.96 -1.98 26.69
N VAL A 133 24.89 -1.15 26.21
CA VAL A 133 26.18 -0.96 26.88
C VAL A 133 26.01 -0.34 28.26
N HIS A 134 25.21 0.73 28.38
CA HIS A 134 24.96 1.39 29.66
C HIS A 134 24.40 0.43 30.72
N THR A 135 23.34 -0.31 30.39
CA THR A 135 22.65 -1.26 31.29
C THR A 135 23.55 -2.41 31.72
N SER A 136 24.43 -2.89 30.84
CA SER A 136 25.42 -3.93 31.16
C SER A 136 26.48 -3.50 32.17
N ASN A 137 26.74 -2.19 32.28
CA ASN A 137 27.71 -1.63 33.22
C ASN A 137 27.10 -1.26 34.58
N LEU A 138 25.78 -1.45 34.76
CA LEU A 138 25.10 -1.17 36.02
C LEU A 138 25.27 -2.33 37.02
N LEU A 139 25.34 -1.97 38.31
CA LEU A 139 25.31 -2.93 39.42
C LEU A 139 24.22 -2.49 40.42
N PRO A 140 23.20 -3.34 40.68
CA PRO A 140 22.89 -4.62 40.02
C PRO A 140 22.62 -4.48 38.51
N GLN A 141 22.90 -5.55 37.75
CA GLN A 141 22.75 -5.54 36.29
C GLN A 141 21.28 -5.44 35.87
N VAL A 142 21.03 -4.68 34.80
CA VAL A 142 19.73 -4.58 34.13
C VAL A 142 19.85 -5.22 32.74
N SER A 143 18.95 -6.15 32.42
CA SER A 143 18.87 -6.74 31.08
C SER A 143 18.11 -5.81 30.14
N PHE A 144 18.63 -5.58 28.94
CA PHE A 144 18.01 -4.70 27.95
C PHE A 144 17.61 -5.46 26.68
N TYR A 145 16.38 -5.25 26.25
CA TYR A 145 15.82 -5.81 25.02
C TYR A 145 15.26 -4.68 24.15
N SER A 146 15.62 -4.68 22.87
CA SER A 146 14.99 -3.82 21.86
C SER A 146 14.13 -4.71 20.96
N LEU A 147 12.84 -4.41 20.89
CA LEU A 147 11.83 -5.15 20.16
C LEU A 147 11.05 -4.24 19.22
N LYS A 148 10.36 -4.82 18.24
CA LYS A 148 9.44 -4.10 17.37
C LYS A 148 8.00 -4.44 17.73
N TRP A 149 7.10 -3.48 17.51
CA TRP A 149 5.66 -3.76 17.52
C TRP A 149 5.25 -4.79 16.46
N GLN A 150 6.04 -4.93 15.39
CA GLN A 150 5.87 -6.01 14.41
C GLN A 150 6.05 -7.38 15.06
N ASP A 151 7.11 -7.56 15.85
CA ASP A 151 7.42 -8.80 16.56
C ASP A 151 6.27 -9.20 17.51
N PHE A 152 5.65 -8.21 18.16
CA PHE A 152 4.44 -8.43 18.97
C PHE A 152 3.20 -8.77 18.12
N TYR A 153 3.03 -8.13 16.96
CA TYR A 153 1.93 -8.42 16.03
C TYR A 153 2.02 -9.86 15.51
N GLU A 154 3.19 -10.28 15.04
CA GLU A 154 3.45 -11.63 14.52
C GLU A 154 3.20 -12.67 15.59
N PHE A 155 3.77 -12.48 16.79
CA PHE A 155 3.52 -13.33 17.94
C PHE A 155 2.03 -13.48 18.26
N LEU A 156 1.29 -12.37 18.32
CA LEU A 156 -0.16 -12.44 18.57
C LEU A 156 -0.86 -13.16 17.43
N ASN A 157 -0.50 -12.91 16.18
CA ASN A 157 -1.15 -13.52 15.04
C ASN A 157 -0.96 -15.05 15.01
N GLU A 158 0.23 -15.54 15.36
CA GLU A 158 0.56 -16.98 15.41
C GLU A 158 -0.06 -17.70 16.60
N HIS A 159 -0.19 -17.03 17.75
CA HIS A 159 -0.91 -17.59 18.91
C HIS A 159 -2.41 -17.41 18.79
N GLU A 160 -3.04 -18.12 17.84
CA GLU A 160 -4.46 -18.47 17.99
C GLU A 160 -4.61 -19.31 19.24
N ALA A 161 -5.39 -18.81 20.21
CA ALA A 161 -5.83 -19.66 21.29
C ALA A 161 -6.67 -20.78 20.67
N ASP A 162 -6.44 -22.03 21.07
CA ASP A 162 -7.28 -23.22 20.80
C ASP A 162 -8.73 -23.07 21.36
N SER A 163 -9.20 -21.84 21.58
CA SER A 163 -10.51 -21.53 22.09
C SER A 163 -11.52 -21.48 20.95
N LEU A 164 -12.66 -22.15 21.17
CA LEU A 164 -13.86 -22.11 20.33
C LEU A 164 -14.46 -20.69 20.14
N LYS A 165 -13.84 -19.64 20.71
CA LYS A 165 -14.28 -18.25 20.61
C LYS A 165 -13.08 -17.32 20.39
N PRO A 166 -13.04 -16.58 19.28
CA PRO A 166 -11.97 -15.61 19.03
C PRO A 166 -11.98 -14.50 20.09
N ASP A 167 -10.81 -14.19 20.65
CA ASP A 167 -10.66 -13.03 21.53
C ASP A 167 -10.85 -11.74 20.71
N THR A 168 -11.98 -11.08 20.95
CA THR A 168 -12.36 -9.85 20.25
C THR A 168 -11.39 -8.71 20.53
N LEU A 169 -10.77 -8.67 21.73
CA LEU A 169 -9.79 -7.66 22.10
C LEU A 169 -8.51 -7.84 21.28
N LYS A 170 -8.02 -9.07 21.18
CA LYS A 170 -6.89 -9.44 20.30
C LYS A 170 -7.13 -9.02 18.85
N ILE A 171 -8.28 -9.36 18.29
CA ILE A 171 -8.63 -9.01 16.90
C ILE A 171 -8.60 -7.49 16.67
N GLU A 172 -9.16 -6.72 17.61
CA GLU A 172 -9.17 -5.26 17.47
C GLU A 172 -7.78 -4.64 17.68
N ILE A 173 -6.91 -5.25 18.49
CA ILE A 173 -5.49 -4.88 18.60
C ILE A 173 -4.79 -5.09 17.26
N LEU A 174 -4.89 -6.28 16.66
CA LEU A 174 -4.25 -6.59 15.37
C LEU A 174 -4.68 -5.62 14.27
N LYS A 175 -5.99 -5.38 14.12
CA LYS A 175 -6.53 -4.39 13.16
C LYS A 175 -6.03 -2.97 13.42
N PHE A 176 -5.87 -2.58 14.69
CA PHE A 176 -5.32 -1.27 15.03
C PHE A 176 -3.84 -1.18 14.65
N MET A 177 -3.07 -2.23 14.92
CA MET A 177 -1.65 -2.32 14.55
C MET A 177 -1.45 -2.24 13.03
N GLU A 178 -2.25 -2.96 12.24
CA GLU A 178 -2.25 -2.88 10.78
C GLU A 178 -2.48 -1.44 10.29
N LYS A 179 -3.52 -0.79 10.80
CA LYS A 179 -3.87 0.57 10.40
C LYS A 179 -2.80 1.60 10.79
N LYS A 180 -2.02 1.32 11.84
CA LYS A 180 -0.92 2.19 12.30
C LYS A 180 0.44 1.79 11.72
N GLU A 181 0.47 0.87 10.76
CA GLU A 181 1.68 0.35 10.12
C GLU A 181 2.65 -0.29 11.12
N MET A 182 2.11 -0.92 12.15
CA MET A 182 2.88 -1.70 13.14
C MET A 182 2.98 -3.18 12.76
N SER A 183 2.22 -3.64 11.76
CA SER A 183 2.22 -5.03 11.29
C SER A 183 3.12 -5.30 10.06
N LYS A 184 3.62 -4.25 9.40
CA LYS A 184 4.29 -4.40 8.10
C LYS A 184 5.80 -4.56 8.27
N ASN A 185 6.35 -5.63 7.72
CA ASN A 185 7.76 -5.67 7.37
C ASN A 185 8.00 -4.64 6.24
N LYS A 186 8.94 -3.71 6.43
CA LYS A 186 9.31 -2.72 5.41
C LYS A 186 10.42 -3.21 4.48
N GLU A 187 10.89 -4.43 4.70
CA GLU A 187 11.87 -5.09 3.84
C GLU A 187 11.14 -5.72 2.64
N PHE A 188 11.75 -5.56 1.46
CA PHE A 188 11.27 -6.25 0.26
C PHE A 188 11.43 -7.75 0.46
N SER A 189 10.33 -8.50 0.35
CA SER A 189 10.38 -9.94 0.24
C SER A 189 10.95 -10.36 -1.11
N LEU A 190 11.40 -11.62 -1.22
CA LEU A 190 11.78 -12.20 -2.52
C LEU A 190 10.63 -12.13 -3.52
N ILE A 191 9.40 -12.27 -3.04
CA ILE A 191 8.18 -12.14 -3.84
C ILE A 191 8.10 -10.73 -4.45
N ASP A 192 8.29 -9.69 -3.64
CA ASP A 192 8.24 -8.31 -4.13
C ASP A 192 9.30 -8.05 -5.20
N LEU A 193 10.51 -8.59 -5.01
CA LEU A 193 11.59 -8.46 -6.00
C LEU A 193 11.27 -9.17 -7.31
N VAL A 194 10.70 -10.38 -7.25
CA VAL A 194 10.27 -11.13 -8.44
C VAL A 194 9.17 -10.37 -9.19
N SER A 195 8.15 -9.88 -8.48
CA SER A 195 7.07 -9.08 -9.09
C SER A 195 7.62 -7.85 -9.81
N MET A 196 8.58 -7.13 -9.21
CA MET A 196 9.23 -5.98 -9.85
C MET A 196 9.97 -6.35 -11.14
N ILE A 197 10.70 -7.47 -11.15
CA ILE A 197 11.44 -7.94 -12.34
C ILE A 197 10.46 -8.37 -13.44
N THR A 198 9.43 -9.13 -13.07
CA THR A 198 8.40 -9.63 -13.98
C THR A 198 7.67 -8.46 -14.65
N TYR A 199 7.21 -7.48 -13.88
CA TYR A 199 6.55 -6.29 -14.39
C TYR A 199 7.46 -5.49 -15.34
N ARG A 200 8.73 -5.27 -14.95
CA ARG A 200 9.71 -4.57 -15.80
C ARG A 200 9.94 -5.27 -17.14
N ASN A 201 10.04 -6.60 -17.13
CA ASN A 201 10.23 -7.39 -18.34
C ASN A 201 9.00 -7.34 -19.25
N PHE A 202 7.81 -7.38 -18.67
CA PHE A 202 6.56 -7.19 -19.38
C PHE A 202 6.54 -5.84 -20.11
N VAL A 203 6.72 -4.73 -19.37
CA VAL A 203 6.74 -3.38 -19.96
C VAL A 203 7.72 -3.30 -21.13
N LYS A 204 8.95 -3.78 -20.93
CA LYS A 204 9.99 -3.77 -21.97
C LYS A 204 9.58 -4.54 -23.24
N LYS A 205 8.91 -5.68 -23.09
CA LYS A 205 8.45 -6.49 -24.24
C LYS A 205 7.28 -5.79 -24.94
N THR A 206 6.32 -5.27 -24.19
CA THR A 206 5.18 -4.53 -24.74
C THR A 206 5.65 -3.29 -25.48
N SER A 207 6.54 -2.47 -24.92
CA SER A 207 7.09 -1.29 -25.62
C SER A 207 7.77 -1.66 -26.95
N LYS A 208 8.53 -2.76 -27.00
CA LYS A 208 9.14 -3.25 -28.25
C LYS A 208 8.10 -3.69 -29.27
N LEU A 209 7.04 -4.37 -28.81
CA LEU A 209 5.91 -4.74 -29.66
C LEU A 209 5.27 -3.48 -30.25
N MET A 210 4.96 -2.49 -29.42
CA MET A 210 4.39 -1.21 -29.83
C MET A 210 5.26 -0.51 -30.88
N GLU A 211 6.56 -0.32 -30.61
CA GLU A 211 7.53 0.27 -31.53
C GLU A 211 7.56 -0.46 -32.88
N SER A 212 7.52 -1.79 -32.87
CA SER A 212 7.55 -2.59 -34.09
C SER A 212 6.23 -2.53 -34.88
N THR A 213 5.11 -2.33 -34.21
CA THR A 213 3.77 -2.30 -34.82
C THR A 213 3.34 -0.91 -35.29
N PHE A 214 3.88 0.15 -34.69
CA PHE A 214 3.80 1.50 -35.23
C PHE A 214 4.90 1.73 -36.27
N SER A 215 4.83 0.98 -37.37
CA SER A 215 5.69 1.19 -38.52
C SER A 215 5.50 2.59 -39.09
N ASP A 216 6.48 3.07 -39.88
CA ASP A 216 6.37 4.36 -40.57
C ASP A 216 5.10 4.42 -41.43
N GLU A 217 4.67 3.31 -42.01
CA GLU A 217 3.41 3.21 -42.76
C GLU A 217 2.18 3.52 -41.89
N VAL A 218 2.05 2.87 -40.73
CA VAL A 218 0.92 3.10 -39.80
C VAL A 218 0.92 4.55 -39.30
N LYS A 219 2.10 5.06 -38.92
CA LYS A 219 2.28 6.45 -38.47
C LYS A 219 1.91 7.44 -39.56
N ASN A 220 2.47 7.29 -40.76
CA ASN A 220 2.22 8.19 -41.88
C ASN A 220 0.74 8.18 -42.27
N LYS A 221 0.10 7.00 -42.33
CA LYS A 221 -1.34 6.90 -42.63
C LYS A 221 -2.19 7.63 -41.59
N PHE A 222 -1.86 7.51 -40.30
CA PHE A 222 -2.54 8.25 -39.24
C PHE A 222 -2.33 9.76 -39.37
N ILE A 223 -1.09 10.19 -39.63
CA ILE A 223 -0.72 11.62 -39.80
C ILE A 223 -1.38 12.21 -41.05
N GLU A 224 -1.43 11.49 -42.17
CA GLU A 224 -2.06 11.94 -43.41
C GLU A 224 -3.57 12.15 -43.24
N ASN A 225 -4.24 11.25 -42.51
CA ASN A 225 -5.68 11.32 -42.31
C ASN A 225 -6.08 12.33 -41.23
N PHE A 226 -5.29 12.45 -40.17
CA PHE A 226 -5.67 13.20 -39.00
C PHE A 226 -4.76 14.40 -38.73
N GLY A 227 -3.45 14.39 -39.02
CA GLY A 227 -2.52 15.53 -38.85
C GLY A 227 -1.47 15.36 -37.74
N TYR A 228 -0.89 16.48 -37.28
CA TYR A 228 0.30 16.59 -36.39
C TYR A 228 0.39 15.59 -35.23
N GLU A 229 1.62 15.14 -34.98
CA GLU A 229 2.03 14.05 -34.11
C GLU A 229 2.54 14.56 -32.73
N ASN A 230 1.91 14.12 -31.63
CA ASN A 230 2.61 13.95 -30.35
C ASN A 230 2.76 12.44 -30.13
N VAL A 231 3.92 11.88 -30.45
CA VAL A 231 4.25 10.51 -30.03
C VAL A 231 4.45 10.53 -28.52
N ILE A 232 3.55 9.91 -27.79
CA ILE A 232 3.81 9.61 -26.38
C ILE A 232 4.67 8.35 -26.36
N THR A 233 5.94 8.51 -25.99
CA THR A 233 6.86 7.39 -25.78
C THR A 233 6.32 6.51 -24.64
N PRO A 234 6.32 5.18 -24.77
CA PRO A 234 5.80 4.30 -23.73
C PRO A 234 6.48 4.58 -22.39
N ASN A 235 5.70 4.98 -21.40
CA ASN A 235 6.19 5.22 -20.04
C ASN A 235 5.57 4.20 -19.09
N LEU A 236 6.38 3.74 -18.13
CA LEU A 236 6.05 2.78 -17.07
C LEU A 236 4.76 3.12 -16.28
N LYS A 237 4.30 4.38 -16.31
CA LYS A 237 3.09 4.85 -15.63
C LYS A 237 1.82 4.82 -16.48
N THR A 238 1.94 4.64 -17.80
CA THR A 238 0.87 4.96 -18.77
C THR A 238 0.67 3.88 -19.81
N LEU A 239 0.90 2.60 -19.49
CA LEU A 239 0.61 1.48 -20.40
C LEU A 239 -0.84 1.45 -20.94
N GLY A 240 -1.75 2.29 -20.40
CA GLY A 240 -3.09 2.57 -20.95
C GLY A 240 -3.26 3.88 -21.74
N ASP A 241 -2.28 4.79 -21.78
CA ASP A 241 -2.31 6.06 -22.56
C ASP A 241 -1.28 6.09 -23.71
N ASP A 242 -0.58 4.99 -23.96
CA ASP A 242 0.46 4.90 -25.00
C ASP A 242 -0.19 4.79 -26.40
N ALA A 243 -0.65 5.94 -26.91
CA ALA A 243 -1.26 6.10 -28.21
C ALA A 243 -0.52 7.17 -29.04
N ILE A 244 -0.49 7.00 -30.36
CA ILE A 244 -0.31 8.14 -31.26
C ILE A 244 -1.54 9.03 -31.06
N THR A 245 -1.33 10.23 -30.55
CA THR A 245 -2.42 11.16 -30.28
C THR A 245 -2.31 12.42 -31.14
N LYS A 246 -3.45 12.84 -31.67
CA LYS A 246 -3.61 14.20 -32.17
C LYS A 246 -4.59 14.94 -31.29
N GLY A 247 -4.13 16.04 -30.68
CA GLY A 247 -5.00 17.07 -30.12
C GLY A 247 -5.35 18.11 -31.17
N PHE A 248 -6.59 18.60 -31.16
CA PHE A 248 -6.89 19.90 -31.78
C PHE A 248 -6.08 21.00 -31.05
N PRO A 249 -5.95 22.21 -31.64
CA PRO A 249 -5.31 23.35 -30.97
C PRO A 249 -5.86 23.60 -29.55
N ASP A 250 -7.12 23.20 -29.31
CA ASP A 250 -7.70 23.02 -27.98
C ASP A 250 -7.58 21.56 -27.53
N TRP A 251 -6.94 21.33 -26.38
CA TRP A 251 -6.60 20.03 -25.78
C TRP A 251 -7.79 19.10 -25.42
N HIS A 252 -9.00 19.44 -25.87
CA HIS A 252 -10.28 18.90 -25.40
C HIS A 252 -10.95 17.94 -26.39
N PHE A 253 -10.33 17.67 -27.54
CA PHE A 253 -10.76 16.62 -28.49
C PHE A 253 -9.53 15.95 -29.09
N ARG A 254 -9.52 14.61 -29.13
CA ARG A 254 -8.36 13.81 -29.55
C ARG A 254 -8.74 12.58 -30.36
N TYR A 255 -7.86 12.23 -31.30
CA TYR A 255 -7.79 10.90 -31.90
C TYR A 255 -6.68 10.12 -31.21
N PHE A 256 -6.92 8.85 -30.97
CA PHE A 256 -5.99 7.91 -30.35
C PHE A 256 -5.81 6.71 -31.27
N LEU A 257 -4.58 6.24 -31.40
CA LEU A 257 -4.22 4.96 -32.01
C LEU A 257 -3.24 4.26 -31.07
N GLY A 258 -3.59 3.10 -30.54
CA GLY A 258 -2.62 2.35 -29.75
C GLY A 258 -3.20 1.22 -28.92
N TYR A 259 -2.60 1.03 -27.75
CA TYR A 259 -2.89 -0.06 -26.84
C TYR A 259 -3.61 0.52 -25.62
N PHE A 260 -4.73 -0.10 -25.24
CA PHE A 260 -5.67 0.42 -24.26
C PHE A 260 -6.01 -0.61 -23.19
N ASP A 261 -6.61 -0.13 -22.09
CA ASP A 261 -7.22 -0.94 -21.02
C ASP A 261 -6.25 -1.90 -20.29
N PHE A 262 -4.95 -1.57 -20.23
CA PHE A 262 -4.01 -2.31 -19.39
C PHE A 262 -4.14 -1.91 -17.92
N THR A 263 -4.67 -2.82 -17.10
CA THR A 263 -4.65 -2.70 -15.63
C THR A 263 -3.93 -3.91 -15.05
N PRO A 264 -2.71 -3.77 -14.50
CA PRO A 264 -2.09 -4.89 -13.81
C PRO A 264 -2.88 -5.21 -12.54
N GLU A 265 -3.06 -6.50 -12.24
CA GLU A 265 -3.69 -6.93 -11.00
C GLU A 265 -2.87 -6.46 -9.79
N GLU A 266 -3.53 -5.77 -8.86
CA GLU A 266 -2.89 -5.37 -7.61
C GLU A 266 -2.46 -6.63 -6.83
N ASN A 267 -1.16 -6.73 -6.54
CA ASN A 267 -0.52 -7.80 -5.76
C ASN A 267 -0.30 -9.15 -6.47
N SER A 268 -0.34 -9.22 -7.80
CA SER A 268 0.04 -10.45 -8.51
C SER A 268 1.57 -10.59 -8.63
N THR A 269 2.06 -11.81 -8.42
CA THR A 269 3.46 -12.22 -8.68
C THR A 269 3.64 -12.82 -10.06
N GLU A 270 2.52 -13.01 -10.76
CA GLU A 270 2.47 -13.66 -12.04
C GLU A 270 2.81 -12.68 -13.16
N TYR A 271 3.08 -13.23 -14.34
CA TYR A 271 3.27 -12.42 -15.52
C TYR A 271 1.97 -11.65 -15.83
N PRO A 272 2.00 -10.32 -16.06
CA PRO A 272 0.77 -9.55 -16.24
C PRO A 272 -0.15 -10.17 -17.29
N ASN A 273 -1.40 -10.39 -16.90
CA ASN A 273 -2.42 -10.92 -17.80
C ASN A 273 -2.74 -9.86 -18.87
N ILE A 274 -2.63 -10.25 -20.15
CA ILE A 274 -2.94 -9.40 -21.30
C ILE A 274 -4.38 -9.59 -21.80
N GLU A 275 -5.21 -10.36 -21.10
CA GLU A 275 -6.60 -10.63 -21.46
C GLU A 275 -7.44 -9.36 -21.60
N HIS A 276 -7.11 -8.28 -20.90
CA HIS A 276 -7.80 -7.01 -21.04
C HIS A 276 -7.07 -6.00 -21.94
N LEU A 277 -5.88 -6.34 -22.45
CA LEU A 277 -5.12 -5.47 -23.33
C LEU A 277 -5.80 -5.42 -24.70
N LYS A 278 -6.31 -4.24 -25.03
CA LYS A 278 -6.95 -3.97 -26.32
C LYS A 278 -6.04 -3.17 -27.23
N LEU A 279 -6.24 -3.29 -28.53
CA LEU A 279 -5.58 -2.43 -29.51
C LEU A 279 -6.58 -1.86 -30.51
N GLY A 280 -6.29 -0.69 -31.06
CA GLY A 280 -7.08 -0.10 -32.14
C GLY A 280 -7.05 1.41 -32.11
N VAL A 281 -8.20 2.02 -32.39
CA VAL A 281 -8.38 3.47 -32.43
C VAL A 281 -9.47 3.95 -31.49
N ALA A 282 -9.36 5.20 -31.03
CA ALA A 282 -10.41 5.86 -30.29
C ALA A 282 -10.54 7.34 -30.67
N ILE A 283 -11.74 7.89 -30.48
CA ILE A 283 -12.03 9.31 -30.52
C ILE A 283 -12.46 9.72 -29.12
N GLY A 284 -11.87 10.78 -28.58
CA GLY A 284 -12.22 11.28 -27.26
C GLY A 284 -12.48 12.78 -27.19
N ALA A 285 -13.41 13.19 -26.34
CA ALA A 285 -13.71 14.59 -26.04
C ALA A 285 -13.85 14.80 -24.53
N SER A 286 -13.36 15.93 -24.03
CA SER A 286 -13.52 16.30 -22.61
C SER A 286 -14.91 16.88 -22.36
N ALA A 287 -15.61 16.42 -21.32
CA ALA A 287 -16.91 16.95 -20.87
C ALA A 287 -16.83 18.40 -20.33
N LYS A 288 -15.61 18.92 -20.10
CA LYS A 288 -15.39 20.30 -19.61
C LYS A 288 -15.83 21.38 -20.63
N TYR A 289 -16.07 21.03 -21.90
CA TYR A 289 -16.38 21.99 -22.96
C TYR A 289 -17.82 21.86 -23.50
N ARG A 290 -18.80 22.34 -22.71
CA ARG A 290 -20.26 22.11 -22.90
C ARG A 290 -20.81 22.15 -24.34
N ARG A 291 -20.38 23.08 -25.20
CA ARG A 291 -20.88 23.17 -26.59
C ARG A 291 -20.33 22.07 -27.51
N ARG A 292 -19.00 21.86 -27.53
CA ARG A 292 -18.38 20.80 -28.35
C ARG A 292 -18.64 19.42 -27.75
N SER A 293 -18.69 19.29 -26.42
CA SER A 293 -19.05 18.03 -25.77
C SER A 293 -20.44 17.55 -26.19
N LYS A 294 -21.41 18.45 -26.38
CA LYS A 294 -22.76 18.08 -26.85
C LYS A 294 -22.76 17.54 -28.28
N PHE A 295 -22.09 18.21 -29.22
CA PHE A 295 -21.94 17.69 -30.59
C PHE A 295 -21.22 16.34 -30.60
N CYS A 296 -20.12 16.23 -29.86
CA CYS A 296 -19.35 14.99 -29.77
C CYS A 296 -20.18 13.86 -29.16
N LEU A 297 -20.97 14.16 -28.12
CA LEU A 297 -21.93 13.24 -27.51
C LEU A 297 -22.94 12.72 -28.54
N GLU A 298 -23.62 13.63 -29.25
CA GLU A 298 -24.62 13.28 -30.25
C GLU A 298 -24.01 12.47 -31.40
N SER A 299 -22.79 12.79 -31.84
CA SER A 299 -22.06 12.03 -32.85
C SER A 299 -21.62 10.66 -32.33
N MET A 300 -21.11 10.58 -31.10
CA MET A 300 -20.72 9.32 -30.46
C MET A 300 -21.91 8.39 -30.24
N ASP A 301 -23.06 8.91 -29.82
CA ASP A 301 -24.31 8.15 -29.67
C ASP A 301 -24.78 7.55 -30.99
N LYS A 302 -24.65 8.31 -32.09
CA LYS A 302 -24.98 7.80 -33.43
C LYS A 302 -24.03 6.70 -33.88
N VAL A 303 -22.73 6.88 -33.65
CA VAL A 303 -21.72 5.88 -34.03
C VAL A 303 -21.93 4.58 -33.26
N GLU A 304 -22.16 4.64 -31.94
CA GLU A 304 -22.46 3.46 -31.11
C GLU A 304 -23.76 2.75 -31.57
N TYR A 305 -24.78 3.50 -32.00
CA TYR A 305 -26.02 2.92 -32.49
C TYR A 305 -25.90 2.30 -33.88
N GLU A 306 -25.12 2.90 -34.77
CA GLU A 306 -25.07 2.54 -36.20
C GLU A 306 -23.88 1.65 -36.56
N ARG A 307 -22.88 1.52 -35.67
CA ARG A 307 -21.60 0.84 -35.93
C ARG A 307 -21.16 0.02 -34.72
N ASP A 308 -20.29 -0.97 -34.96
CA ASP A 308 -19.71 -1.83 -33.91
C ASP A 308 -18.56 -1.10 -33.18
N TRP A 309 -18.89 0.01 -32.53
CA TRP A 309 -17.97 0.85 -31.75
C TRP A 309 -18.45 0.91 -30.31
N SER A 310 -17.53 0.83 -29.36
CA SER A 310 -17.85 0.88 -27.93
C SER A 310 -17.72 2.29 -27.41
N LYS A 311 -18.71 2.78 -26.65
CA LYS A 311 -18.64 4.07 -25.96
C LYS A 311 -18.25 3.91 -24.50
N ARG A 312 -17.37 4.78 -24.00
CA ARG A 312 -16.94 4.83 -22.59
C ARG A 312 -16.91 6.26 -22.07
N ILE A 313 -17.24 6.43 -20.79
CA ILE A 313 -17.11 7.68 -20.05
C ILE A 313 -16.15 7.41 -18.88
N ASN A 314 -15.05 8.16 -18.85
CA ASN A 314 -14.02 8.04 -17.84
C ASN A 314 -14.33 8.95 -16.64
N ASP A 315 -13.83 8.58 -15.46
CA ASP A 315 -14.05 9.29 -14.19
C ASP A 315 -13.50 10.73 -14.21
N ASP A 316 -12.52 11.02 -15.05
CA ASP A 316 -11.94 12.35 -15.25
C ASP A 316 -12.80 13.27 -16.15
N GLY A 317 -13.96 12.75 -16.60
CA GLY A 317 -14.90 13.42 -17.46
C GLY A 317 -14.53 13.39 -18.94
N TRP A 318 -13.59 12.54 -19.37
CA TRP A 318 -13.42 12.23 -20.78
C TRP A 318 -14.47 11.27 -21.28
N MET A 319 -14.88 11.49 -22.51
CA MET A 319 -15.82 10.65 -23.24
C MET A 319 -15.09 10.09 -24.43
N THR A 320 -15.18 8.79 -24.64
CA THR A 320 -14.49 8.10 -25.74
C THR A 320 -15.43 7.16 -26.47
N ILE A 321 -15.24 7.03 -27.78
CA ILE A 321 -15.69 5.87 -28.54
C ILE A 321 -14.48 5.19 -29.13
N ASP A 322 -14.47 3.87 -29.16
CA ASP A 322 -13.34 3.09 -29.63
C ASP A 322 -13.73 1.91 -30.49
N TYR A 323 -12.86 1.62 -31.45
CA TYR A 323 -12.89 0.45 -32.29
C TYR A 323 -11.64 -0.36 -31.99
N THR A 324 -11.81 -1.35 -31.12
CA THR A 324 -10.70 -2.10 -30.52
C THR A 324 -10.95 -3.60 -30.53
N ILE A 325 -9.86 -4.36 -30.57
CA ILE A 325 -9.87 -5.82 -30.49
C ILE A 325 -8.97 -6.28 -29.35
N ASN A 326 -9.26 -7.46 -28.80
CA ASN A 326 -8.39 -8.10 -27.84
C ASN A 326 -7.06 -8.51 -28.50
N ILE A 327 -5.93 -8.17 -27.89
CA ILE A 327 -4.61 -8.52 -28.45
C ILE A 327 -4.44 -10.04 -28.65
N GLN A 328 -5.06 -10.87 -27.80
CA GLN A 328 -4.95 -12.33 -27.88
C GLN A 328 -5.45 -12.87 -29.23
N GLU A 329 -6.46 -12.23 -29.81
CA GLU A 329 -7.01 -12.62 -31.12
C GLU A 329 -5.95 -12.49 -32.23
N LEU A 330 -5.13 -11.43 -32.17
CA LEU A 330 -4.09 -11.17 -33.17
C LEU A 330 -2.80 -11.96 -32.93
N LEU A 331 -2.50 -12.28 -31.67
CA LEU A 331 -1.32 -13.07 -31.28
C LEU A 331 -1.42 -14.55 -31.66
N SER A 332 -2.62 -15.05 -31.93
CA SER A 332 -2.87 -16.45 -32.30
C SER A 332 -2.33 -16.83 -33.70
N GLY A 333 -1.98 -15.84 -34.53
CA GLY A 333 -1.46 -16.04 -35.88
C GLY A 333 0.06 -16.27 -35.97
N LYS A 334 0.52 -16.88 -37.07
CA LYS A 334 1.94 -17.18 -37.31
C LYS A 334 2.84 -15.94 -37.40
N ASP A 335 2.30 -14.81 -37.88
CA ASP A 335 2.99 -13.51 -37.95
C ASP A 335 2.16 -12.44 -37.24
N HIS A 336 2.26 -12.43 -35.91
CA HIS A 336 1.52 -11.51 -35.05
C HIS A 336 1.87 -10.04 -35.31
N LEU A 337 3.09 -9.72 -35.75
CA LEU A 337 3.47 -8.33 -36.03
C LEU A 337 2.73 -7.79 -37.26
N SER A 338 2.66 -8.59 -38.32
CA SER A 338 1.93 -8.21 -39.53
C SER A 338 0.42 -8.14 -39.25
N ASN A 339 -0.13 -9.05 -38.45
CA ASN A 339 -1.54 -9.02 -38.05
C ASN A 339 -1.90 -7.72 -37.30
N ILE A 340 -1.08 -7.32 -36.33
CA ILE A 340 -1.30 -6.08 -35.57
C ILE A 340 -1.19 -4.85 -36.47
N ARG A 341 -0.18 -4.80 -37.35
CA ARG A 341 -0.03 -3.68 -38.31
C ARG A 341 -1.22 -3.55 -39.24
N ASN A 342 -1.68 -4.66 -39.81
CA ASN A 342 -2.85 -4.67 -40.70
C ASN A 342 -4.10 -4.19 -39.97
N TYR A 343 -4.33 -4.69 -38.75
CA TYR A 343 -5.45 -4.25 -37.93
C TYR A 343 -5.38 -2.74 -37.63
N PHE A 344 -4.21 -2.18 -37.37
CA PHE A 344 -4.07 -0.73 -37.22
C PHE A 344 -4.39 0.03 -38.51
N LEU A 345 -3.92 -0.43 -39.67
CA LEU A 345 -4.21 0.22 -40.95
C LEU A 345 -5.71 0.20 -41.28
N GLU A 346 -6.40 -0.91 -40.98
CA GLU A 346 -7.85 -1.06 -41.13
C GLU A 346 -8.62 -0.17 -40.14
N SER A 347 -8.18 -0.15 -38.88
CA SER A 347 -8.77 0.69 -37.84
C SER A 347 -8.64 2.17 -38.18
N ILE A 348 -7.52 2.60 -38.79
CA ILE A 348 -7.33 3.98 -39.28
C ILE A 348 -8.33 4.31 -40.39
N ASP A 349 -8.56 3.39 -41.34
CA ASP A 349 -9.54 3.59 -42.41
C ASP A 349 -10.96 3.70 -41.85
N GLU A 350 -11.30 2.86 -40.88
CA GLU A 350 -12.62 2.93 -40.23
C GLU A 350 -12.78 4.22 -39.44
N LEU A 351 -11.76 4.62 -38.67
CA LEU A 351 -11.73 5.89 -37.97
C LEU A 351 -11.91 7.08 -38.93
N LYS A 352 -11.32 7.01 -40.13
CA LYS A 352 -11.45 8.05 -41.15
C LYS A 352 -12.88 8.16 -41.66
N LYS A 353 -13.56 7.03 -41.93
CA LYS A 353 -14.98 7.02 -42.31
C LYS A 353 -15.84 7.63 -41.22
N ILE A 354 -15.64 7.22 -39.97
CA ILE A 354 -16.37 7.76 -38.82
C ILE A 354 -16.14 9.27 -38.69
N HIS A 355 -14.91 9.73 -38.86
CA HIS A 355 -14.58 11.15 -38.85
C HIS A 355 -15.36 11.92 -39.92
N ASP A 356 -15.31 11.45 -41.17
CA ASP A 356 -15.90 12.15 -42.32
C ASP A 356 -17.45 12.15 -42.27
N GLU A 357 -18.05 11.09 -41.73
CA GLU A 357 -19.51 10.93 -41.65
C GLU A 357 -20.13 11.65 -40.43
N TYR A 358 -19.51 11.53 -39.25
CA TYR A 358 -20.14 11.97 -37.99
C TYR A 358 -19.44 13.14 -37.32
N PHE A 359 -18.17 13.40 -37.63
CA PHE A 359 -17.36 14.42 -36.96
C PHE A 359 -16.85 15.52 -37.91
N TYR A 360 -17.41 15.66 -39.11
CA TYR A 360 -16.97 16.66 -40.09
C TYR A 360 -17.20 18.11 -39.61
N TRP A 361 -16.11 18.85 -39.42
CA TRP A 361 -15.99 20.03 -38.56
C TRP A 361 -16.53 21.37 -39.10
N ASN A 362 -17.12 21.41 -40.31
CA ASN A 362 -17.66 22.67 -40.88
C ASN A 362 -18.84 23.28 -40.09
N ASN A 363 -19.34 22.61 -39.06
CA ASN A 363 -20.47 23.07 -38.23
C ASN A 363 -20.07 23.69 -36.86
N LEU A 364 -18.78 23.84 -36.54
CA LEU A 364 -18.34 24.28 -35.20
C LEU A 364 -17.51 25.58 -35.17
N THR A 365 -17.28 26.24 -36.31
CA THR A 365 -16.61 27.55 -36.40
C THR A 365 -17.59 28.73 -36.57
N LYS A 366 -18.91 28.49 -36.49
CA LYS A 366 -19.93 29.55 -36.41
C LYS A 366 -20.46 29.72 -34.99
#